data_AF-A0A7S4EQG0-F1
#
_entry.id   AF-A0A7S4EQG0-F1
#
_cell.length_a   1.000
_cell.length_b   1.000
_cell.length_c   1.000
_cell.angle_alpha   90.00
_cell.angle_beta   90.00
_cell.angle_gamma   90.00
#
_symmetry.space_group_name_H-M   'P 1'
#
loop_
_entity.id
_entity.type
_entity.pdbx_description
1 polymer ?
#
loop_
_entity_poly.entity_id
_entity_poly.type
_entity_poly.pdbx_seq_one_letter_code
_entity_poly.pdbx_strand_id
1 'polypeptide(L)'
;GAPLDLYFIKFPNKTLENNCSSLDDGVCNIVFNTYDYQYDGGDCCSFTCSHSNCEIEGVTERFGVANITGTGFPKCEDPSMVPITISLENFTSDHDPAYLTQTFTPEVIEEYESFKDQCNDWEITPVYCEEVVANEINPSLLLECDSKTVLLIDINPNMTNQTETIFVNDGARCTINIANRSKQDSGKYIYDPAIWYVNFAIFQGESLDNGKKILDMNSGEQGISSFFPITRCMFERLSPYYNGKTSIYKKKFQLRAVKWMMEDDSGNSDCRDKFFIDRFALSVMNFIDPIADDGETLWIQKTPQCTWPEPECH
;
A
#
# COMPACT_ATOMS: atom_id res chain seq x y z
N GLY A 1 -14.12 1.16 -35.46
CA GLY A 1 -14.84 1.48 -34.22
C GLY A 1 -14.62 0.34 -33.26
N ALA A 2 -14.25 0.62 -32.02
CA ALA A 2 -14.33 -0.40 -30.97
C ALA A 2 -15.81 -0.77 -30.78
N PRO A 3 -16.16 -2.05 -30.62
CA PRO A 3 -17.52 -2.44 -30.31
C PRO A 3 -17.95 -1.77 -29.00
N LEU A 4 -19.16 -1.19 -28.99
CA LEU A 4 -19.83 -0.82 -27.76
C LEU A 4 -20.19 -2.11 -27.04
N ASP A 5 -19.58 -2.33 -25.88
CA ASP A 5 -20.01 -3.37 -24.97
C ASP A 5 -21.35 -2.95 -24.36
N LEU A 6 -22.44 -3.34 -25.01
CA LEU A 6 -23.80 -3.19 -24.50
C LEU A 6 -24.14 -4.38 -23.61
N TYR A 7 -23.96 -4.22 -22.30
CA TYR A 7 -24.42 -5.19 -21.32
C TYR A 7 -25.91 -4.95 -21.03
N PHE A 8 -26.76 -5.90 -21.38
CA PHE A 8 -28.15 -5.91 -20.94
C PHE A 8 -28.23 -6.56 -19.56
N ILE A 9 -28.30 -5.74 -18.52
CA ILE A 9 -28.46 -6.22 -17.15
C ILE A 9 -29.91 -6.69 -16.97
N LYS A 10 -30.09 -7.98 -16.70
CA LYS A 10 -31.41 -8.55 -16.42
C LYS A 10 -31.61 -8.65 -14.92
N PHE A 11 -32.39 -7.74 -14.36
CA PHE A 11 -32.71 -7.78 -12.94
C PHE A 11 -33.62 -8.98 -12.61
N PRO A 12 -33.25 -9.83 -11.64
CA PRO A 12 -34.04 -10.99 -11.24
C PRO A 12 -35.33 -10.61 -10.49
N ASN A 13 -35.45 -9.38 -9.99
CA ASN A 13 -36.62 -8.89 -9.26
C ASN A 13 -36.91 -7.41 -9.61
N LYS A 14 -38.19 -7.05 -9.74
CA LYS A 14 -38.67 -5.68 -10.00
C LYS A 14 -38.19 -4.66 -8.96
N THR A 15 -37.87 -5.10 -7.74
CA THR A 15 -37.34 -4.21 -6.70
C THR A 15 -35.95 -3.66 -7.05
N LEU A 16 -35.11 -4.43 -7.74
CA LEU A 16 -33.79 -3.99 -8.20
C LEU A 16 -33.90 -3.02 -9.39
N GLU A 17 -34.92 -3.23 -10.24
CA GLU A 17 -35.21 -2.35 -11.39
C GLU A 17 -35.58 -0.93 -10.94
N ASN A 18 -36.17 -0.78 -9.75
CA ASN A 18 -36.43 0.54 -9.15
C ASN A 18 -35.16 1.21 -8.56
N ASN A 19 -34.08 0.45 -8.39
CA ASN A 19 -32.81 0.93 -7.83
C ASN A 19 -31.75 1.20 -8.91
N CYS A 20 -32.09 1.16 -10.20
CA CYS A 20 -31.14 1.45 -11.28
C CYS A 20 -30.47 2.83 -11.18
N SER A 21 -31.09 3.79 -10.47
CA SER A 21 -30.50 5.11 -10.24
C SER A 21 -29.33 5.11 -9.25
N SER A 22 -29.15 4.03 -8.50
CA SER A 22 -28.02 3.84 -7.58
C SER A 22 -27.00 2.84 -8.14
N LEU A 23 -27.01 2.57 -9.45
CA LEU A 23 -25.95 1.81 -10.11
C LEU A 23 -25.00 2.84 -10.73
N ASP A 24 -23.69 2.71 -10.50
CA ASP A 24 -22.68 3.64 -11.07
C ASP A 24 -22.93 5.10 -10.61
N ASP A 25 -23.31 5.29 -9.35
CA ASP A 25 -23.60 6.58 -8.73
C ASP A 25 -22.44 7.14 -7.88
N GLY A 26 -21.33 6.40 -7.80
CA GLY A 26 -20.15 6.71 -7.02
C GLY A 26 -20.18 6.18 -5.59
N VAL A 27 -21.26 5.52 -5.17
CA VAL A 27 -21.44 4.95 -3.83
C VAL A 27 -21.48 3.43 -3.94
N CYS A 28 -20.65 2.72 -3.19
CA CYS A 28 -20.67 1.25 -3.24
C CYS A 28 -21.96 0.67 -2.63
N ASN A 29 -22.89 0.24 -3.48
CA ASN A 29 -24.11 -0.47 -3.14
C ASN A 29 -23.84 -1.98 -3.12
N ILE A 30 -23.79 -2.55 -1.91
CA ILE A 30 -23.52 -3.99 -1.70
C ILE A 30 -24.46 -4.90 -2.50
N VAL A 31 -25.70 -4.46 -2.76
CA VAL A 31 -26.68 -5.22 -3.56
C VAL A 31 -26.24 -5.41 -5.03
N PHE A 32 -25.47 -4.46 -5.57
CA PHE A 32 -24.91 -4.49 -6.92
C PHE A 32 -23.43 -4.87 -6.95
N ASN A 33 -22.83 -5.20 -5.80
CA ASN A 33 -21.43 -5.57 -5.69
C ASN A 33 -21.15 -7.02 -6.16
N THR A 34 -21.56 -7.34 -7.39
CA THR A 34 -21.34 -8.65 -7.99
C THR A 34 -20.87 -8.50 -9.43
N TYR A 35 -20.31 -9.57 -9.99
CA TYR A 35 -19.80 -9.59 -11.36
C TYR A 35 -20.85 -9.18 -12.41
N ASP A 36 -22.11 -9.61 -12.25
CA ASP A 36 -23.19 -9.33 -13.21
C ASP A 36 -23.51 -7.83 -13.34
N TYR A 37 -23.20 -7.05 -12.31
CA TYR A 37 -23.38 -5.59 -12.25
C TYR A 37 -22.03 -4.85 -12.27
N GLN A 38 -20.93 -5.54 -12.61
CA GLN A 38 -19.57 -4.99 -12.64
C GLN A 38 -19.13 -4.34 -11.32
N TYR A 39 -19.58 -4.92 -10.20
CA TYR A 39 -19.33 -4.41 -8.84
C TYR A 39 -19.84 -2.97 -8.68
N ASP A 40 -21.13 -2.82 -8.93
CA ASP A 40 -21.86 -1.56 -8.90
C ASP A 40 -21.36 -0.54 -9.93
N GLY A 41 -21.20 -0.98 -11.18
CA GLY A 41 -20.63 -0.15 -12.25
C GLY A 41 -19.16 0.24 -12.05
N GLY A 42 -18.51 -0.30 -11.03
CA GLY A 42 -17.16 0.05 -10.63
C GLY A 42 -17.06 0.81 -9.30
N ASP A 43 -18.17 1.17 -8.68
CA ASP A 43 -18.19 1.95 -7.44
C ASP A 43 -17.65 1.18 -6.23
N CYS A 44 -17.72 -0.16 -6.26
CA CYS A 44 -17.24 -1.00 -5.16
C CYS A 44 -15.78 -1.44 -5.30
N CYS A 45 -15.15 -1.25 -6.47
CA CYS A 45 -13.82 -1.81 -6.77
C CYS A 45 -12.97 -0.86 -7.62
N SER A 46 -11.78 -0.48 -7.12
CA SER A 46 -10.86 0.45 -7.81
C SER A 46 -10.57 0.09 -9.26
N PHE A 47 -10.44 -1.21 -9.54
CA PHE A 47 -10.04 -1.65 -10.85
C PHE A 47 -11.15 -1.60 -11.89
N THR A 48 -12.41 -1.80 -11.49
CA THR A 48 -13.56 -1.69 -12.40
C THR A 48 -14.12 -0.27 -12.46
N CYS A 49 -13.72 0.60 -11.53
CA CYS A 49 -13.98 2.03 -11.64
C CYS A 49 -13.44 2.60 -12.96
N SER A 50 -14.35 3.17 -13.75
CA SER A 50 -14.07 3.77 -15.06
C SER A 50 -14.43 5.26 -15.14
N HIS A 51 -15.12 5.79 -14.13
CA HIS A 51 -15.59 7.18 -14.06
C HIS A 51 -14.77 8.00 -13.05
N SER A 52 -14.80 9.33 -13.18
CA SER A 52 -14.13 10.24 -12.23
C SER A 52 -14.80 10.31 -10.86
N ASN A 53 -15.98 9.69 -10.74
CA ASN A 53 -16.91 9.83 -9.63
C ASN A 53 -17.05 8.57 -8.79
N CYS A 54 -16.24 7.55 -9.02
CA CYS A 54 -16.19 6.44 -8.07
C CYS A 54 -15.74 7.00 -6.72
N GLU A 55 -16.35 6.53 -5.62
CA GLU A 55 -16.01 6.94 -4.25
C GLU A 55 -16.48 8.36 -3.86
N ILE A 56 -17.60 8.86 -4.41
CA ILE A 56 -18.20 10.16 -4.00
C ILE A 56 -18.49 10.19 -2.50
N GLU A 57 -19.04 9.10 -1.95
CA GLU A 57 -19.16 8.95 -0.50
C GLU A 57 -17.83 8.44 0.05
N GLY A 58 -16.94 9.40 0.34
CA GLY A 58 -15.68 9.16 1.02
C GLY A 58 -15.87 8.31 2.27
N VAL A 59 -14.82 7.57 2.64
CA VAL A 59 -14.92 6.57 3.69
C VAL A 59 -15.04 7.26 5.05
N THR A 60 -16.17 7.07 5.74
CA THR A 60 -16.46 7.71 7.03
C THR A 60 -15.78 7.05 8.23
N GLU A 61 -15.28 5.82 8.06
CA GLU A 61 -14.56 5.06 9.09
C GLU A 61 -13.44 4.23 8.46
N ARG A 62 -12.20 4.44 8.92
CA ARG A 62 -11.00 3.71 8.48
C ARG A 62 -10.04 3.60 9.64
N PHE A 63 -9.25 2.53 9.65
CA PHE A 63 -8.31 2.26 10.75
C PHE A 63 -9.01 2.37 12.13
N GLY A 64 -10.25 1.88 12.25
CA GLY A 64 -11.02 1.89 13.50
C GLY A 64 -11.39 3.28 14.04
N VAL A 65 -11.24 4.34 13.26
CA VAL A 65 -11.55 5.73 13.65
C VAL A 65 -12.67 6.26 12.77
N ALA A 66 -13.69 6.88 13.39
CA ALA A 66 -14.81 7.49 12.69
C ALA A 66 -14.54 8.96 12.31
N ASN A 67 -15.35 9.50 11.40
CA ASN A 67 -15.31 10.89 10.92
C ASN A 67 -14.02 11.30 10.23
N ILE A 68 -13.37 10.34 9.56
CA ILE A 68 -12.25 10.66 8.68
C ILE A 68 -12.79 10.91 7.28
N THR A 69 -12.13 11.80 6.55
CA THR A 69 -12.39 12.00 5.13
C THR A 69 -11.27 11.31 4.36
N GLY A 70 -11.64 10.43 3.44
CA GLY A 70 -10.71 9.76 2.55
C GLY A 70 -11.45 9.03 1.43
N THR A 71 -10.73 8.51 0.47
CA THR A 71 -11.27 7.69 -0.62
C THR A 71 -10.67 6.29 -0.54
N GLY A 72 -11.45 5.28 -0.90
CA GLY A 72 -11.00 3.89 -0.95
C GLY A 72 -12.18 2.91 -1.15
N PHE A 73 -11.85 1.67 -1.55
CA PHE A 73 -12.83 0.63 -1.89
C PHE A 73 -12.84 -0.52 -0.85
N PRO A 74 -13.47 -0.36 0.33
CA PRO A 74 -13.33 -1.32 1.44
C PRO A 74 -14.11 -2.63 1.22
N LYS A 75 -15.07 -2.65 0.30
CA LYS A 75 -16.04 -3.74 0.15
C LYS A 75 -15.92 -4.47 -1.19
N CYS A 76 -14.81 -4.35 -1.90
CA CYS A 76 -14.71 -4.99 -3.20
C CYS A 76 -14.84 -6.52 -3.11
N GLU A 77 -15.81 -7.10 -3.82
CA GLU A 77 -16.06 -8.55 -3.85
C GLU A 77 -15.53 -9.23 -5.12
N ASP A 78 -14.67 -8.54 -5.89
CA ASP A 78 -14.08 -9.11 -7.09
C ASP A 78 -13.13 -10.29 -6.76
N PRO A 79 -13.41 -11.53 -7.21
CA PRO A 79 -12.59 -12.70 -6.90
C PRO A 79 -11.18 -12.66 -7.52
N SER A 80 -10.97 -11.78 -8.50
CA SER A 80 -9.65 -11.51 -9.09
C SER A 80 -8.79 -10.57 -8.24
N MET A 81 -9.38 -9.93 -7.22
CA MET A 81 -8.64 -9.14 -6.26
C MET A 81 -8.12 -9.97 -5.09
N VAL A 82 -7.11 -9.44 -4.43
CA VAL A 82 -6.49 -9.99 -3.24
C VAL A 82 -6.44 -8.93 -2.13
N PRO A 83 -6.63 -9.33 -0.87
CA PRO A 83 -6.61 -8.42 0.25
C PRO A 83 -5.17 -8.03 0.59
N ILE A 84 -4.98 -6.75 0.87
CA ILE A 84 -3.77 -6.17 1.44
C ILE A 84 -4.19 -5.43 2.71
N THR A 85 -3.54 -5.78 3.82
CA THR A 85 -3.74 -5.12 5.12
C THR A 85 -2.60 -4.15 5.37
N ILE A 86 -2.93 -2.89 5.61
CA ILE A 86 -2.01 -1.85 6.08
C ILE A 86 -2.15 -1.77 7.60
N SER A 87 -1.03 -1.75 8.30
CA SER A 87 -0.97 -1.58 9.76
C SER A 87 -0.22 -0.30 10.09
N LEU A 88 -0.84 0.59 10.86
CA LEU A 88 -0.20 1.79 11.40
C LEU A 88 0.23 1.49 12.83
N GLU A 89 1.53 1.32 13.05
CA GLU A 89 2.05 0.77 14.31
C GLU A 89 2.27 1.85 15.36
N ASN A 90 2.98 2.92 15.00
CA ASN A 90 3.29 4.01 15.92
C ASN A 90 3.46 5.32 15.18
N PHE A 91 3.08 6.42 15.84
CA PHE A 91 3.31 7.77 15.37
C PHE A 91 4.37 8.44 16.24
N THR A 92 5.31 9.14 15.60
CA THR A 92 6.36 9.91 16.28
C THR A 92 6.34 11.32 15.73
N SER A 93 6.16 12.29 16.61
CA SER A 93 6.29 13.70 16.27
C SER A 93 7.76 14.10 16.28
N ASP A 94 8.15 15.01 15.39
CA ASP A 94 9.45 15.69 15.46
C ASP A 94 9.61 16.57 16.72
N HIS A 95 8.52 16.87 17.44
CA HIS A 95 8.50 17.53 18.74
C HIS A 95 8.58 16.54 19.92
N ASP A 96 8.67 15.23 19.67
CA ASP A 96 8.92 14.24 20.72
C ASP A 96 10.31 14.49 21.34
N PRO A 97 10.45 14.59 22.68
CA PRO A 97 11.74 14.79 23.34
C PRO A 97 12.83 13.80 22.91
N ALA A 98 12.45 12.54 22.64
CA ALA A 98 13.37 11.52 22.17
C ALA A 98 13.88 11.81 20.74
N TYR A 99 13.05 12.42 19.89
CA TYR A 99 13.43 12.85 18.55
C TYR A 99 14.29 14.14 18.60
N LEU A 100 13.87 15.10 19.43
CA LEU A 100 14.57 16.37 19.60
C LEU A 100 16.00 16.17 20.07
N THR A 101 16.21 15.32 21.07
CA THR A 101 17.55 14.99 21.61
C THR A 101 18.47 14.28 20.62
N GLN A 102 17.93 13.59 19.63
CA GLN A 102 18.71 12.96 18.55
C GLN A 102 19.08 13.94 17.44
N THR A 103 18.24 14.94 17.20
CA THR A 103 18.32 15.81 16.01
C THR A 103 18.92 17.17 16.30
N PHE A 104 18.73 17.71 17.51
CA PHE A 104 19.09 19.09 17.87
C PHE A 104 20.11 19.14 19.02
N THR A 105 20.77 20.29 19.14
CA THR A 105 21.70 20.54 20.25
C THR A 105 20.93 20.82 21.55
N PRO A 106 21.54 20.60 22.73
CA PRO A 106 20.91 20.91 24.02
C PRO A 106 20.42 22.35 24.14
N GLU A 107 21.13 23.31 23.53
CA GLU A 107 20.77 24.74 23.52
C GLU A 107 19.43 24.99 22.83
N VAL A 108 19.18 24.35 21.69
CA VAL A 108 17.91 24.45 20.95
C VAL A 108 16.77 23.78 21.72
N ILE A 109 17.06 22.68 22.42
CA ILE A 109 16.07 21.99 23.27
C ILE A 109 15.70 22.86 24.46
N GLU A 110 16.68 23.51 25.10
CA GLU A 110 16.42 24.44 26.20
C GLU A 110 15.59 25.65 25.75
N GLU A 111 15.83 26.16 24.53
CA GLU A 111 15.00 27.20 23.91
C GLU A 111 13.55 26.72 23.70
N TYR A 112 13.36 25.51 23.17
CA TYR A 112 12.03 24.91 22.96
C TYR A 112 11.26 24.71 24.27
N GLU A 113 11.88 24.12 25.28
CA GLU A 113 11.23 23.90 26.58
C GLU A 113 10.90 25.24 27.27
N SER A 114 11.79 26.23 27.19
CA SER A 114 11.53 27.58 27.67
C SER A 114 10.34 28.25 26.96
N PHE A 115 10.20 28.04 25.64
CA PHE A 115 9.05 28.53 24.89
C PHE A 115 7.75 27.83 25.31
N LYS A 116 7.80 26.50 25.50
CA LYS A 116 6.66 25.70 25.95
C LYS A 116 6.18 26.13 27.34
N ASP A 117 7.10 26.40 28.26
CA ASP A 117 6.79 26.90 29.59
C ASP A 117 6.15 28.30 29.53
N GLN A 118 6.64 29.19 28.66
CA GLN A 118 6.01 30.50 28.42
C GLN A 118 4.58 30.38 27.89
N CYS A 119 4.29 29.37 27.06
CA CYS A 119 2.94 29.11 26.59
C CYS A 119 1.98 28.63 27.70
N ASN A 120 2.50 28.00 28.77
CA ASN A 120 1.67 27.50 29.87
C ASN A 120 1.38 28.57 30.95
N ASP A 121 2.19 29.62 31.07
CA ASP A 121 2.16 30.59 32.18
C ASP A 121 1.42 31.91 31.85
N TRP A 122 1.08 32.18 30.57
CA TRP A 122 0.51 33.47 30.16
C TRP A 122 -1.01 33.49 29.96
N GLU A 123 -1.70 34.27 30.80
CA GLU A 123 -3.11 34.68 30.64
C GLU A 123 -3.36 35.64 29.44
N ILE A 124 -2.34 36.11 28.69
CA ILE A 124 -2.47 37.31 27.83
C ILE A 124 -2.07 37.17 26.34
N THR A 125 -1.53 36.06 25.84
CA THR A 125 -1.41 35.89 24.36
C THR A 125 -1.76 34.48 23.89
N PRO A 126 -3.06 34.11 23.87
CA PRO A 126 -3.53 32.80 23.42
C PRO A 126 -3.19 32.49 21.96
N VAL A 127 -3.14 33.52 21.11
CA VAL A 127 -3.18 33.36 19.65
C VAL A 127 -1.98 32.59 19.10
N TYR A 128 -0.75 32.87 19.57
CA TYR A 128 0.45 32.24 18.99
C TYR A 128 0.66 30.80 19.50
N CYS A 129 0.39 30.54 20.79
CA CYS A 129 0.51 29.19 21.36
C CYS A 129 -0.62 28.27 20.89
N GLU A 130 -1.84 28.78 20.74
CA GLU A 130 -2.95 28.04 20.13
C GLU A 130 -2.66 27.74 18.65
N GLU A 131 -2.06 28.65 17.89
CA GLU A 131 -1.72 28.39 16.48
C GLU A 131 -0.61 27.34 16.30
N VAL A 132 0.33 27.20 17.24
CA VAL A 132 1.36 26.15 17.15
C VAL A 132 0.80 24.77 17.54
N VAL A 133 -0.08 24.71 18.54
CA VAL A 133 -0.66 23.44 19.04
C VAL A 133 -1.90 22.99 18.25
N ALA A 134 -2.76 23.91 17.79
CA ALA A 134 -4.00 23.56 17.11
C ALA A 134 -3.84 23.26 15.60
N ASN A 135 -2.63 23.38 15.06
CA ASN A 135 -2.36 23.25 13.63
C ASN A 135 -1.53 22.00 13.27
N GLU A 136 -1.56 20.95 14.09
CA GLU A 136 -0.98 19.66 13.74
C GLU A 136 -1.49 19.23 12.36
N ILE A 137 -0.56 19.04 11.42
CA ILE A 137 -0.91 18.56 10.08
C ILE A 137 -0.72 17.06 10.07
N ASN A 138 -1.84 16.36 9.96
CA ASN A 138 -1.86 14.93 9.77
C ASN A 138 -1.17 14.56 8.44
N PRO A 139 -0.28 13.54 8.42
CA PRO A 139 0.28 13.02 7.19
C PRO A 139 -0.84 12.48 6.29
N SER A 140 -0.64 12.54 4.97
CA SER A 140 -1.55 11.91 4.02
C SER A 140 -0.95 10.62 3.50
N LEU A 141 -1.69 9.52 3.62
CA LEU A 141 -1.38 8.23 3.02
C LEU A 141 -2.08 8.13 1.66
N LEU A 142 -1.29 7.98 0.60
CA LEU A 142 -1.74 7.64 -0.74
C LEU A 142 -1.22 6.25 -1.09
N LEU A 143 -2.12 5.35 -1.47
CA LEU A 143 -1.77 4.07 -2.07
C LEU A 143 -2.33 4.01 -3.49
N GLU A 144 -1.43 3.73 -4.42
CA GLU A 144 -1.75 3.50 -5.83
C GLU A 144 -1.34 2.09 -6.23
N CYS A 145 -2.19 1.40 -6.97
CA CYS A 145 -1.88 0.09 -7.55
C CYS A 145 -2.27 0.08 -9.03
N ASP A 146 -1.38 -0.40 -9.90
CA ASP A 146 -1.56 -0.40 -11.36
C ASP A 146 -1.96 0.97 -11.93
N SER A 147 -1.38 2.04 -11.37
CA SER A 147 -1.66 3.45 -11.71
C SER A 147 -3.08 3.92 -11.36
N LYS A 148 -3.78 3.23 -10.47
CA LYS A 148 -5.07 3.65 -9.90
C LYS A 148 -4.94 3.93 -8.41
N THR A 149 -5.54 5.00 -7.93
CA THR A 149 -5.66 5.28 -6.49
C THR A 149 -6.60 4.24 -5.86
N VAL A 150 -6.13 3.58 -4.79
CA VAL A 150 -6.89 2.56 -4.05
C VAL A 150 -7.24 3.04 -2.64
N LEU A 151 -6.41 3.91 -2.07
CA LEU A 151 -6.64 4.53 -0.77
C LEU A 151 -5.98 5.91 -0.76
N LEU A 152 -6.73 6.93 -0.36
CA LEU A 152 -6.20 8.25 -0.05
C LEU A 152 -6.85 8.74 1.25
N ILE A 153 -6.05 8.93 2.30
CA ILE A 153 -6.57 9.28 3.61
C ILE A 153 -5.55 10.08 4.43
N ASP A 154 -6.02 11.05 5.21
CA ASP A 154 -5.20 11.68 6.24
C ASP A 154 -5.14 10.77 7.48
N ILE A 155 -3.93 10.39 7.86
CA ILE A 155 -3.66 9.51 9.00
C ILE A 155 -3.24 10.30 10.22
N ASN A 156 -3.58 9.83 11.42
CA ASN A 156 -3.31 10.56 12.66
C ASN A 156 -2.99 9.61 13.82
N PRO A 157 -2.45 10.12 14.95
CA PRO A 157 -2.07 9.30 16.09
C PRO A 157 -3.18 8.43 16.69
N ASN A 158 -4.47 8.76 16.52
CA ASN A 158 -5.57 7.92 17.01
C ASN A 158 -5.71 6.61 16.23
N MET A 159 -5.04 6.48 15.09
CA MET A 159 -4.98 5.25 14.29
C MET A 159 -3.82 4.32 14.70
N THR A 160 -3.15 4.61 15.82
CA THR A 160 -2.05 3.76 16.32
C THR A 160 -2.53 2.34 16.64
N ASN A 161 -1.78 1.34 16.19
CA ASN A 161 -2.10 -0.09 16.24
C ASN A 161 -3.39 -0.49 15.52
N GLN A 162 -3.84 0.34 14.57
CA GLN A 162 -5.01 0.04 13.76
C GLN A 162 -4.60 -0.48 12.40
N THR A 163 -5.49 -1.27 11.81
CA THR A 163 -5.29 -1.85 10.49
C THR A 163 -6.43 -1.49 9.55
N GLU A 164 -6.10 -1.43 8.26
CA GLU A 164 -7.08 -1.27 7.20
C GLU A 164 -6.82 -2.28 6.10
N THR A 165 -7.87 -2.99 5.69
CA THR A 165 -7.80 -3.97 4.61
C THR A 165 -8.43 -3.38 3.35
N ILE A 166 -7.71 -3.50 2.25
CA ILE A 166 -8.11 -3.05 0.93
C ILE A 166 -7.91 -4.18 -0.07
N PHE A 167 -8.58 -4.08 -1.22
CA PHE A 167 -8.51 -5.09 -2.27
C PHE A 167 -7.86 -4.50 -3.52
N VAL A 168 -6.90 -5.24 -4.07
CA VAL A 168 -6.14 -4.87 -5.27
C VAL A 168 -6.07 -6.06 -6.21
N ASN A 169 -5.76 -5.86 -7.50
CA ASN A 169 -5.57 -6.98 -8.41
C ASN A 169 -4.50 -7.96 -7.92
N ASP A 170 -4.72 -9.24 -8.19
CA ASP A 170 -3.71 -10.27 -7.94
C ASP A 170 -2.43 -9.98 -8.75
N GLY A 171 -1.31 -9.75 -8.06
CA GLY A 171 -0.05 -9.37 -8.69
C GLY A 171 0.13 -7.87 -9.00
N ALA A 172 -0.76 -6.99 -8.51
CA ALA A 172 -0.71 -5.56 -8.78
C ALA A 172 0.62 -4.89 -8.43
N ARG A 173 1.04 -3.89 -9.20
CA ARG A 173 2.20 -3.04 -8.84
C ARG A 173 1.71 -1.89 -7.99
N CYS A 174 2.05 -1.90 -6.72
CA CYS A 174 1.61 -0.90 -5.76
C CYS A 174 2.73 0.05 -5.35
N THR A 175 2.37 1.30 -5.10
CA THR A 175 3.22 2.33 -4.51
C THR A 175 2.45 2.97 -3.36
N ILE A 176 3.05 2.96 -2.17
CA ILE A 176 2.56 3.71 -1.02
C ILE A 176 3.40 4.97 -0.86
N ASN A 177 2.73 6.10 -0.61
CA ASN A 177 3.32 7.39 -0.34
C ASN A 177 2.69 7.97 0.92
N ILE A 178 3.48 8.20 1.95
CA ILE A 178 3.09 8.93 3.16
C ILE A 178 3.77 10.29 3.11
N ALA A 179 2.97 11.30 2.75
CA ALA A 179 3.42 12.68 2.70
C ALA A 179 3.34 13.28 4.10
N ASN A 180 4.48 13.33 4.80
CA ASN A 180 4.60 14.07 6.05
C ASN A 180 4.58 15.57 5.69
N ARG A 181 3.54 16.29 6.08
CA ARG A 181 3.33 17.69 5.69
C ARG A 181 3.82 18.63 6.81
N SER A 182 4.40 19.77 6.43
CA SER A 182 4.55 20.96 7.27
C SER A 182 3.82 22.13 6.62
N LYS A 183 3.42 23.16 7.39
CA LYS A 183 2.73 24.35 6.82
C LYS A 183 3.71 25.24 6.04
N GLN A 184 5.01 25.00 6.13
CA GLN A 184 6.04 25.90 5.61
C GLN A 184 7.28 25.14 5.11
N ASP A 185 7.73 25.52 3.92
CA ASP A 185 8.96 25.10 3.24
C ASP A 185 10.21 25.84 3.81
N SER A 186 10.06 26.55 4.93
CA SER A 186 10.99 27.59 5.38
C SER A 186 11.82 27.17 6.58
N GLY A 187 12.64 26.12 6.44
CA GLY A 187 13.65 25.74 7.44
C GLY A 187 13.05 25.13 8.72
N LYS A 188 13.81 24.23 9.35
CA LYS A 188 13.42 23.58 10.62
C LYS A 188 13.37 24.61 11.75
N TYR A 189 12.25 25.29 11.95
CA TYR A 189 12.02 26.06 13.16
C TYR A 189 11.20 25.22 14.13
N ILE A 190 11.66 25.13 15.38
CA ILE A 190 11.00 24.43 16.50
C ILE A 190 9.60 24.99 16.83
N TYR A 191 9.22 26.08 16.18
CA TYR A 191 7.95 26.79 16.35
C TYR A 191 6.93 26.44 15.27
N ASP A 192 7.31 25.63 14.27
CA ASP A 192 6.40 25.16 13.24
C ASP A 192 5.46 24.08 13.80
N PRO A 193 4.29 23.84 13.17
CA PRO A 193 3.45 22.73 13.55
C PRO A 193 4.21 21.40 13.42
N ALA A 194 4.04 20.54 14.43
CA ALA A 194 4.69 19.24 14.49
C ALA A 194 4.47 18.42 13.21
N ILE A 195 5.57 17.87 12.69
CA ILE A 195 5.55 16.88 11.62
C ILE A 195 5.42 15.50 12.26
N TRP A 196 4.42 14.75 11.83
CA TRP A 196 4.21 13.37 12.25
C TRP A 196 4.88 12.40 11.29
N TYR A 197 5.65 11.47 11.85
CA TYR A 197 6.17 10.29 11.18
C TYR A 197 5.43 9.06 11.65
N VAL A 198 5.30 8.05 10.78
CA VAL A 198 4.57 6.82 11.09
C VAL A 198 5.40 5.59 10.77
N ASN A 199 5.43 4.66 11.71
CA ASN A 199 5.85 3.28 11.46
C ASN A 199 4.66 2.52 10.90
N PHE A 200 4.83 1.89 9.75
CA PHE A 200 3.76 1.13 9.12
C PHE A 200 4.29 -0.14 8.47
N ALA A 201 3.41 -1.13 8.39
CA ALA A 201 3.69 -2.40 7.74
C ALA A 201 2.55 -2.78 6.80
N ILE A 202 2.89 -3.46 5.70
CA ILE A 202 1.94 -3.94 4.70
C ILE A 202 2.00 -5.45 4.68
N PHE A 203 0.83 -6.08 4.69
CA PHE A 203 0.65 -7.53 4.69
C PHE A 203 -0.22 -7.94 3.51
N GLN A 204 0.11 -9.04 2.84
CA GLN A 204 -0.81 -9.69 1.92
C GLN A 204 -1.69 -10.67 2.71
N GLY A 205 -3.00 -10.40 2.76
CA GLY A 205 -3.98 -11.12 3.58
C GLY A 205 -5.00 -10.16 4.20
N GLU A 206 -6.02 -10.72 4.85
CA GLU A 206 -7.13 -9.97 5.47
C GLU A 206 -6.83 -9.51 6.90
N SER A 207 -5.75 -10.01 7.52
CA SER A 207 -5.37 -9.69 8.89
C SER A 207 -3.87 -9.85 9.13
N LEU A 208 -3.38 -9.36 10.26
CA LEU A 208 -2.00 -9.53 10.69
C LEU A 208 -1.63 -11.00 10.96
N ASP A 209 -2.56 -11.78 11.53
CA ASP A 209 -2.31 -13.17 11.93
C ASP A 209 -2.19 -14.11 10.73
N ASN A 210 -3.04 -13.89 9.72
CA ASN A 210 -3.08 -14.73 8.51
C ASN A 210 -2.23 -14.14 7.37
N GLY A 211 -1.92 -12.85 7.45
CA GLY A 211 -1.21 -12.12 6.42
C GLY A 211 0.29 -12.43 6.36
N LYS A 212 0.88 -12.23 5.19
CA LYS A 212 2.34 -12.27 4.99
C LYS A 212 2.86 -10.85 4.89
N LYS A 213 3.70 -10.43 5.84
CA LYS A 213 4.36 -9.12 5.81
C LYS A 213 5.19 -8.97 4.54
N ILE A 214 4.85 -7.97 3.74
CA ILE A 214 5.47 -7.55 2.48
C ILE A 214 6.52 -6.47 2.75
N LEU A 215 6.11 -5.47 3.53
CA LEU A 215 6.83 -4.22 3.75
C LEU A 215 6.71 -3.80 5.21
N ASP A 216 7.73 -3.11 5.71
CA ASP A 216 7.84 -2.58 7.07
C ASP A 216 8.78 -1.37 7.02
N MET A 217 8.27 -0.19 7.38
CA MET A 217 8.93 1.08 7.09
C MET A 217 8.56 2.20 8.08
N ASN A 218 9.43 3.21 8.16
CA ASN A 218 9.17 4.49 8.82
C ASN A 218 9.07 5.61 7.77
N SER A 219 7.98 6.40 7.80
CA SER A 219 7.74 7.46 6.81
C SER A 219 8.74 8.63 6.88
N GLY A 220 9.43 8.81 8.01
CA GLY A 220 10.50 9.81 8.18
C GLY A 220 11.82 9.41 7.54
N GLU A 221 12.12 8.10 7.45
CA GLU A 221 13.28 7.59 6.72
C GLU A 221 13.01 7.51 5.22
N GLN A 222 11.81 7.03 4.85
CA GLN A 222 11.41 6.87 3.46
C GLN A 222 9.89 6.99 3.33
N GLY A 223 9.43 8.12 2.79
CA GLY A 223 8.00 8.39 2.60
C GLY A 223 7.35 7.63 1.44
N ILE A 224 8.12 7.13 0.46
CA ILE A 224 7.58 6.46 -0.74
C ILE A 224 8.22 5.10 -0.94
N SER A 225 7.41 4.08 -1.20
CA SER A 225 7.89 2.73 -1.48
C SER A 225 6.99 1.97 -2.45
N SER A 226 7.59 1.14 -3.29
CA SER A 226 6.86 0.27 -4.21
C SER A 226 6.96 -1.19 -3.77
N PHE A 227 5.86 -1.90 -3.89
CA PHE A 227 5.73 -3.32 -3.54
C PHE A 227 4.73 -4.00 -4.48
N PHE A 228 4.59 -5.32 -4.34
CA PHE A 228 3.61 -6.10 -5.08
C PHE A 228 3.11 -7.27 -4.21
N PRO A 229 1.80 -7.56 -4.22
CA PRO A 229 1.30 -8.83 -3.71
C PRO A 229 1.79 -9.94 -4.65
N ILE A 230 2.31 -11.03 -4.10
CA ILE A 230 2.67 -12.21 -4.90
C ILE A 230 1.37 -12.86 -5.35
N THR A 231 1.30 -13.25 -6.61
CA THR A 231 0.06 -13.81 -7.15
C THR A 231 -0.40 -15.06 -6.39
N ARG A 232 -1.72 -15.24 -6.22
CA ARG A 232 -2.30 -16.39 -5.52
C ARG A 232 -1.78 -17.71 -6.06
N CYS A 233 -1.73 -17.83 -7.38
CA CYS A 233 -1.24 -19.04 -8.04
C CYS A 233 0.26 -19.30 -7.78
N MET A 234 1.10 -18.27 -7.67
CA MET A 234 2.50 -18.44 -7.27
C MET A 234 2.60 -18.94 -5.83
N PHE A 235 1.80 -18.39 -4.90
CA PHE A 235 1.73 -18.90 -3.53
C PHE A 235 1.33 -20.36 -3.48
N GLU A 236 0.27 -20.75 -4.20
CA GLU A 236 -0.21 -22.13 -4.25
C GLU A 236 0.89 -23.08 -4.74
N ARG A 237 1.58 -22.71 -5.83
CA ARG A 237 2.65 -23.53 -6.43
C ARG A 237 3.89 -23.62 -5.53
N LEU A 238 4.25 -22.53 -4.85
CA LEU A 238 5.41 -22.49 -3.97
C LEU A 238 5.13 -23.07 -2.58
N SER A 239 3.88 -23.07 -2.11
CA SER A 239 3.49 -23.50 -0.76
C SER A 239 4.03 -24.87 -0.32
N PRO A 240 4.17 -25.91 -1.18
CA PRO A 240 4.76 -27.18 -0.76
C PRO A 240 6.23 -27.08 -0.35
N TYR A 241 6.94 -26.05 -0.82
CA TYR A 241 8.37 -25.84 -0.60
C TYR A 241 8.67 -24.83 0.52
N TYR A 242 7.64 -24.10 0.97
CA TYR A 242 7.73 -23.12 2.05
C TYR A 242 6.90 -23.59 3.23
N ASN A 243 7.57 -24.08 4.28
CA ASN A 243 6.89 -24.27 5.56
C ASN A 243 6.45 -22.90 6.09
N GLY A 244 5.28 -22.81 6.76
CA GLY A 244 4.67 -21.53 7.18
C GLY A 244 5.54 -20.59 8.03
N LYS A 245 6.75 -21.01 8.43
CA LYS A 245 7.79 -20.20 9.09
C LYS A 245 8.69 -19.42 8.12
N THR A 246 8.85 -19.87 6.88
CA THR A 246 9.65 -19.20 5.84
C THR A 246 8.75 -18.43 4.90
N SER A 247 8.63 -17.11 5.11
CA SER A 247 7.92 -16.24 4.17
C SER A 247 8.82 -15.96 2.96
N ILE A 248 8.27 -16.07 1.75
CA ILE A 248 8.94 -15.71 0.50
C ILE A 248 9.43 -14.26 0.54
N TYR A 249 8.70 -13.38 1.23
CA TYR A 249 9.08 -11.98 1.44
C TYR A 249 10.31 -11.78 2.33
N LYS A 250 10.69 -12.75 3.18
CA LYS A 250 11.81 -12.58 4.13
C LYS A 250 13.18 -12.71 3.49
N LYS A 251 13.33 -13.47 2.40
CA LYS A 251 14.63 -13.68 1.76
C LYS A 251 14.75 -12.81 0.52
N LYS A 252 15.68 -11.84 0.57
CA LYS A 252 15.94 -10.88 -0.50
C LYS A 252 16.06 -11.52 -1.90
N PHE A 253 16.77 -12.64 -2.02
CA PHE A 253 16.97 -13.35 -3.30
C PHE A 253 15.69 -14.00 -3.82
N GLN A 254 14.85 -14.52 -2.92
CA GLN A 254 13.56 -15.14 -3.28
C GLN A 254 12.58 -14.08 -3.75
N LEU A 255 12.51 -12.95 -3.04
CA LEU A 255 11.68 -11.82 -3.45
C LEU A 255 12.14 -11.24 -4.80
N ARG A 256 13.46 -11.14 -5.03
CA ARG A 256 14.01 -10.77 -6.35
C ARG A 256 13.63 -11.76 -7.45
N ALA A 257 13.70 -13.06 -7.17
CA ALA A 257 13.26 -14.10 -8.10
C ALA A 257 11.79 -13.97 -8.45
N VAL A 258 10.91 -13.81 -7.45
CA VAL A 258 9.48 -13.61 -7.71
C VAL A 258 9.23 -12.32 -8.48
N LYS A 259 9.88 -11.21 -8.11
CA LYS A 259 9.76 -9.94 -8.84
C LYS A 259 10.11 -10.13 -10.32
N TRP A 260 11.27 -10.73 -10.60
CA TRP A 260 11.72 -10.99 -11.96
C TRP A 260 10.72 -11.86 -12.75
N MET A 261 10.18 -12.90 -12.11
CA MET A 261 9.17 -13.78 -12.70
C MET A 261 7.83 -13.06 -12.97
N MET A 262 7.41 -12.13 -12.11
CA MET A 262 6.21 -11.32 -12.32
C MET A 262 6.40 -10.25 -13.40
N GLU A 263 7.64 -9.84 -13.66
CA GLU A 263 8.02 -8.90 -14.71
C GLU A 263 8.26 -9.58 -16.08
N ASP A 264 8.11 -10.90 -16.13
CA ASP A 264 8.25 -11.71 -17.34
C ASP A 264 6.95 -11.74 -18.14
N ASP A 265 6.93 -10.93 -19.18
CA ASP A 265 5.88 -10.80 -20.19
C ASP A 265 5.88 -11.92 -21.23
N SER A 266 6.89 -12.80 -21.25
CA SER A 266 6.96 -13.91 -22.21
C SER A 266 5.97 -15.04 -21.91
N GLY A 267 5.35 -15.04 -20.72
CA GLY A 267 4.46 -16.09 -20.23
C GLY A 267 5.18 -17.32 -19.67
N ASN A 268 6.51 -17.43 -19.82
CA ASN A 268 7.27 -18.59 -19.34
C ASN A 268 7.41 -18.65 -17.81
N SER A 269 7.17 -17.54 -17.12
CA SER A 269 7.12 -17.47 -15.66
C SER A 269 5.70 -17.56 -15.08
N ASP A 270 4.69 -17.84 -15.92
CA ASP A 270 3.32 -18.06 -15.44
C ASP A 270 3.32 -19.23 -14.44
N CYS A 271 2.71 -19.02 -13.27
CA CYS A 271 2.54 -20.02 -12.22
C CYS A 271 1.85 -21.31 -12.69
N ARG A 272 1.03 -21.22 -13.74
CA ARG A 272 0.33 -22.34 -14.38
C ARG A 272 1.24 -23.13 -15.32
N ASP A 273 2.41 -22.59 -15.66
CA ASP A 273 3.40 -23.32 -16.44
C ASP A 273 3.94 -24.52 -15.63
N LYS A 274 4.13 -25.64 -16.32
CA LYS A 274 4.60 -26.89 -15.69
C LYS A 274 6.03 -26.77 -15.15
N PHE A 275 6.86 -25.92 -15.73
CA PHE A 275 8.24 -25.64 -15.35
C PHE A 275 8.38 -24.45 -14.39
N PHE A 276 7.28 -23.88 -13.90
CA PHE A 276 7.30 -22.73 -12.99
C PHE A 276 8.24 -22.94 -11.79
N ILE A 277 8.21 -24.12 -11.15
CA ILE A 277 9.05 -24.42 -9.98
C ILE A 277 10.53 -24.47 -10.34
N ASP A 278 10.87 -25.11 -11.46
CA ASP A 278 12.26 -25.20 -11.93
C ASP A 278 12.79 -23.81 -12.25
N ARG A 279 11.98 -23.00 -12.92
CA ARG A 279 12.31 -21.61 -13.27
C ARG A 279 12.46 -20.74 -12.04
N PHE A 280 11.60 -20.90 -11.03
CA PHE A 280 11.74 -20.20 -9.76
C PHE A 280 13.04 -20.60 -9.05
N ALA A 281 13.35 -21.90 -8.98
CA ALA A 281 14.58 -22.39 -8.37
C ALA A 281 15.84 -21.84 -9.06
N LEU A 282 15.87 -21.86 -10.40
CA LEU A 282 16.94 -21.27 -11.20
C LEU A 282 17.07 -19.76 -10.95
N SER A 283 15.94 -19.05 -10.89
CA SER A 283 15.91 -17.62 -10.61
C SER A 283 16.48 -17.31 -9.23
N VAL A 284 16.11 -18.10 -8.22
CA VAL A 284 16.67 -17.97 -6.86
C VAL A 284 18.17 -18.22 -6.86
N MET A 285 18.65 -19.28 -7.52
CA MET A 285 20.09 -19.56 -7.63
C MET A 285 20.85 -18.40 -8.28
N ASN A 286 20.32 -17.85 -9.38
CA ASN A 286 20.90 -16.70 -10.06
C ASN A 286 21.02 -15.48 -9.15
N PHE A 287 20.06 -15.23 -8.27
CA PHE A 287 20.13 -14.10 -7.34
C PHE A 287 20.92 -14.37 -6.05
N ILE A 288 21.24 -15.63 -5.74
CA ILE A 288 22.13 -16.00 -4.62
C ILE A 288 23.59 -15.79 -5.02
N ASP A 289 23.96 -16.23 -6.23
CA ASP A 289 25.33 -16.19 -6.73
C ASP A 289 25.33 -15.80 -8.22
N PRO A 290 25.30 -14.49 -8.54
CA PRO A 290 25.32 -14.03 -9.91
C PRO A 290 26.69 -14.33 -10.53
N ILE A 291 26.72 -15.25 -11.50
CA ILE A 291 27.95 -15.72 -12.17
C ILE A 291 28.62 -14.60 -13.02
N ALA A 292 27.95 -13.47 -13.24
CA ALA A 292 28.45 -12.38 -14.08
C ALA A 292 29.31 -11.37 -13.31
N ASP A 293 30.59 -11.29 -13.70
CA ASP A 293 31.64 -10.41 -13.16
C ASP A 293 31.34 -8.91 -13.34
N ASP A 294 30.35 -8.56 -14.17
CA ASP A 294 29.94 -7.20 -14.52
C ASP A 294 28.57 -6.77 -13.96
N GLY A 295 27.95 -7.56 -13.07
CA GLY A 295 26.84 -7.12 -12.22
C GLY A 295 25.48 -6.93 -12.92
N GLU A 296 25.41 -6.98 -14.26
CA GLU A 296 24.16 -6.77 -15.01
C GLU A 296 23.68 -8.00 -15.80
N THR A 297 24.54 -9.00 -16.02
CA THR A 297 24.18 -10.14 -16.87
C THR A 297 23.52 -11.26 -16.06
N LEU A 298 22.19 -11.31 -16.05
CA LEU A 298 21.46 -12.48 -15.54
C LEU A 298 21.72 -13.67 -16.47
N TRP A 299 22.14 -14.82 -15.93
CA TRP A 299 22.24 -16.04 -16.74
C TRP A 299 20.87 -16.69 -16.98
N ILE A 300 19.86 -16.29 -16.20
CA ILE A 300 18.46 -16.57 -16.47
C ILE A 300 17.93 -15.63 -17.56
N GLN A 301 17.27 -16.19 -18.58
CA GLN A 301 16.62 -15.42 -19.64
C GLN A 301 15.10 -15.56 -19.57
N LYS A 302 14.40 -14.51 -20.05
CA LYS A 302 12.94 -14.54 -20.20
C LYS A 302 12.50 -15.69 -21.13
N THR A 303 13.26 -15.93 -22.19
CA THR A 303 13.03 -17.06 -23.10
C THR A 303 13.73 -18.33 -22.60
N PRO A 304 13.08 -19.51 -22.65
CA PRO A 304 13.74 -20.78 -22.35
C PRO A 304 14.89 -20.98 -23.34
N GLN A 305 16.08 -21.26 -22.84
CA GLN A 305 17.17 -21.69 -23.70
C GLN A 305 17.09 -23.21 -23.88
N CYS A 306 17.07 -23.68 -25.13
CA CYS A 306 17.10 -25.10 -25.45
C CYS A 306 18.46 -25.75 -25.09
N THR A 307 19.49 -24.93 -24.88
CA THR A 307 20.86 -25.33 -24.57
C THR A 307 21.44 -24.34 -23.58
N TRP A 308 21.90 -24.83 -22.43
CA TRP A 308 22.79 -24.05 -21.58
C TRP A 308 24.16 -23.96 -22.26
N PRO A 309 24.83 -22.80 -22.25
CA PRO A 309 26.26 -22.76 -22.57
C PRO A 309 26.98 -23.78 -21.67
N GLU A 310 27.94 -24.52 -22.22
CA GLU A 310 28.68 -25.53 -21.44
C GLU A 310 29.27 -24.86 -20.18
N PRO A 311 29.06 -25.44 -18.98
CA PRO A 311 29.62 -24.88 -17.77
C PRO A 311 31.15 -24.91 -17.87
N GLU A 312 31.78 -23.72 -17.89
CA GLU A 312 33.24 -23.62 -17.76
C GLU A 312 33.60 -23.96 -16.31
N CYS A 313 34.17 -25.14 -16.10
CA CYS A 313 34.77 -25.52 -14.82
C CYS A 313 36.10 -24.78 -14.66
N HIS A 314 36.11 -23.72 -13.84
CA HIS A 314 37.34 -23.10 -13.34
C HIS A 314 37.92 -23.84 -12.14
#